data_AF-A0A409X193-F1
#
_entry.id   AF-A0A409X193-F1
#
_cell.length_a   1.000
_cell.length_b   1.000
_cell.length_c   1.000
_cell.angle_alpha   90.00
_cell.angle_beta   90.00
_cell.angle_gamma   90.00
#
_symmetry.space_group_name_H-M   'P 1'
#
loop_
_entity.id
_entity.type
_entity.pdbx_description
1 polymer ?
#
loop_
_entity_poly.entity_id
_entity_poly.type
_entity_poly.pdbx_seq_one_letter_code
_entity_poly.pdbx_strand_id
1 'polypeptide(L)'
;MADVNDSSNTPGKCHLCLFKGFSDPQRSYIHTVSGAFSSWDAHLPPLQDEDEDSGEELAGLETLARVLHILDIPDASFASYSTAIDTLNTEKYTLLRSLNRLKQVEDELNDHLDSLKHEHGLITRWNKVLTPGTQDSLYPETTATLEKRREAVIKKAKEHHREFEFLLADVPLKLPTVDGTPVTIGRLLAQKETNQAQEREIKEKRTRIKAFQGLPPNLELARHELRQARQRQTELIQLRERLLAKMADGVA
;
A
#
# COMPACT_ATOMS: atom_id res chain seq x y z
N MET A 1 -56.70 35.93 50.67
CA MET A 1 -57.48 34.99 49.84
C MET A 1 -56.74 34.93 48.51
N ALA A 2 -55.64 34.18 48.38
CA ALA A 2 -55.50 32.72 48.44
C ALA A 2 -56.33 32.02 47.35
N ASP A 3 -55.64 31.58 46.29
CA ASP A 3 -55.84 30.35 45.50
C ASP A 3 -54.67 30.31 44.48
N VAL A 4 -53.57 29.60 44.75
CA VAL A 4 -53.35 28.14 44.62
C VAL A 4 -53.52 27.70 43.15
N ASN A 5 -52.42 27.68 42.39
CA ASN A 5 -51.63 26.49 42.07
C ASN A 5 -52.42 25.45 41.24
N ASP A 6 -52.09 25.29 39.95
CA ASP A 6 -51.90 23.92 39.48
C ASP A 6 -50.91 23.82 38.32
N SER A 7 -49.88 23.03 38.61
CA SER A 7 -48.77 22.68 37.75
C SER A 7 -49.08 21.35 37.08
N SER A 8 -49.22 21.32 35.75
CA SER A 8 -49.15 20.08 34.99
C SER A 8 -47.89 20.10 34.11
N ASN A 9 -46.78 19.92 34.80
CA ASN A 9 -45.48 19.57 34.22
C ASN A 9 -45.52 18.10 33.79
N THR A 10 -45.83 17.83 32.53
CA THR A 10 -45.66 16.49 31.96
C THR A 10 -44.21 16.33 31.45
N PRO A 11 -43.45 15.35 31.95
CA PRO A 11 -42.10 15.10 31.46
C PRO A 11 -42.16 14.57 30.04
N GLY A 12 -41.74 15.42 29.08
CA GLY A 12 -41.48 15.02 27.71
C GLY A 12 -40.44 13.90 27.70
N LYS A 13 -40.90 12.70 27.36
CA LYS A 13 -40.11 11.48 27.16
C LYS A 13 -38.82 11.80 26.41
N CYS A 14 -37.70 11.66 27.11
CA CYS A 14 -36.40 11.47 26.50
C CYS A 14 -36.44 10.17 25.69
N HIS A 15 -36.73 10.29 24.39
CA HIS A 15 -36.42 9.23 23.43
C HIS A 15 -34.90 9.20 23.24
N LEU A 16 -34.21 8.57 24.19
CA LEU A 16 -32.98 7.83 23.91
C LEU A 16 -33.36 6.70 22.95
N CYS A 17 -33.34 6.99 21.65
CA CYS A 17 -33.07 5.98 20.64
C CYS A 17 -31.54 6.01 20.46
N LEU A 18 -30.81 5.16 21.18
CA LEU A 18 -30.29 3.93 20.59
C LEU A 18 -29.65 4.17 19.22
N PHE A 19 -28.54 4.91 19.17
CA PHE A 19 -27.51 4.66 18.16
C PHE A 19 -26.71 3.42 18.59
N LYS A 20 -27.38 2.26 18.50
CA LYS A 20 -26.73 0.96 18.30
C LYS A 20 -26.72 0.73 16.79
N GLY A 21 -25.53 0.59 16.24
CA GLY A 21 -25.26 0.42 14.81
C GLY A 21 -23.82 0.85 14.59
N PHE A 22 -22.83 0.14 15.13
CA PHE A 22 -22.42 -1.16 14.60
C PHE A 22 -22.23 -1.04 13.08
N SER A 23 -21.35 -0.13 12.68
CA SER A 23 -20.60 -0.31 11.44
C SER A 23 -19.34 -1.06 11.85
N ASP A 24 -19.47 -2.38 11.92
CA ASP A 24 -18.30 -3.25 11.79
C ASP A 24 -17.59 -2.78 10.53
N PRO A 25 -16.30 -2.36 10.58
CA PRO A 25 -15.52 -2.35 9.37
C PRO A 25 -15.56 -3.80 8.91
N GLN A 26 -16.28 -4.07 7.82
CA GLN A 26 -16.18 -5.34 7.15
C GLN A 26 -14.70 -5.56 6.93
N ARG A 27 -14.15 -6.39 7.80
CA ARG A 27 -12.87 -7.02 7.70
C ARG A 27 -13.04 -7.83 6.43
N SER A 28 -12.78 -7.16 5.30
CA SER A 28 -12.71 -7.79 4.01
C SER A 28 -11.73 -8.92 4.23
N TYR A 29 -12.28 -10.12 4.35
CA TYR A 29 -11.52 -11.34 4.28
C TYR A 29 -10.73 -11.14 3.01
N ILE A 30 -9.44 -10.87 3.18
CA ILE A 30 -8.48 -11.18 2.15
C ILE A 30 -8.68 -12.68 2.04
N HIS A 31 -9.52 -13.09 1.10
CA HIS A 31 -9.42 -14.40 0.51
C HIS A 31 -7.98 -14.43 0.04
N THR A 32 -7.11 -14.98 0.90
CA THR A 32 -5.95 -15.69 0.46
C THR A 32 -6.54 -16.70 -0.51
N VAL A 33 -6.55 -16.33 -1.78
CA VAL A 33 -6.57 -17.26 -2.88
C VAL A 33 -5.27 -18.03 -2.71
N SER A 34 -5.29 -18.96 -1.76
CA SER A 34 -4.52 -20.18 -1.81
C SER A 34 -5.13 -20.96 -2.98
N GLY A 35 -4.95 -20.40 -4.17
CA GLY A 35 -4.89 -21.19 -5.37
C GLY A 35 -3.70 -22.08 -5.10
N ALA A 36 -4.01 -23.34 -4.80
CA ALA A 36 -3.08 -24.40 -5.08
C ALA A 36 -2.46 -24.07 -6.44
N PHE A 37 -1.17 -23.72 -6.43
CA PHE A 37 -0.37 -23.63 -7.63
C PHE A 37 -0.18 -25.09 -8.05
N SER A 38 -1.28 -25.71 -8.49
CA SER A 38 -1.36 -27.06 -8.96
C SER A 38 -0.57 -27.08 -10.25
N SER A 39 0.69 -27.53 -10.11
CA SER A 39 1.41 -28.34 -11.07
C SER A 39 1.04 -28.08 -12.53
N TRP A 40 1.56 -27.00 -13.10
CA TRP A 40 1.62 -26.86 -14.56
C TRP A 40 2.66 -27.81 -15.18
N ASP A 41 3.39 -28.58 -14.37
CA ASP A 41 4.48 -29.47 -14.78
C ASP A 41 4.06 -30.84 -15.35
N ALA A 42 2.77 -31.17 -15.49
CA ALA A 42 2.39 -32.57 -15.77
C ALA A 42 1.42 -32.81 -16.94
N HIS A 43 1.07 -31.80 -17.75
CA HIS A 43 0.17 -32.00 -18.89
C HIS A 43 0.72 -31.41 -20.20
N LEU A 44 1.99 -31.68 -20.50
CA LEU A 44 2.41 -31.66 -21.90
C LEU A 44 1.85 -32.94 -22.54
N PRO A 45 0.92 -32.84 -23.51
CA PRO A 45 0.49 -34.02 -24.25
C PRO A 45 1.71 -34.68 -24.89
N PRO A 46 1.75 -36.02 -24.96
CA PRO A 46 2.84 -36.71 -25.63
C PRO A 46 2.98 -36.15 -27.04
N LEU A 47 4.20 -35.75 -27.40
CA LEU A 47 4.53 -35.30 -28.75
C LEU A 47 4.10 -36.40 -29.72
N GLN A 48 3.03 -36.15 -30.46
CA GLN A 48 2.65 -37.00 -31.58
C GLN A 48 3.64 -36.69 -32.69
N ASP A 49 4.39 -37.71 -33.11
CA ASP A 49 5.26 -37.64 -34.29
C ASP A 49 4.35 -37.54 -35.53
N GLU A 50 3.91 -36.33 -35.89
CA GLU A 50 3.06 -36.08 -37.06
C GLU A 50 3.87 -35.38 -38.16
N ASP A 51 4.26 -36.17 -39.17
CA ASP A 51 4.93 -35.72 -40.40
C ASP A 51 4.01 -34.92 -41.35
N GLU A 52 2.83 -34.45 -40.93
CA GLU A 52 1.82 -33.79 -41.80
C GLU A 52 1.45 -32.34 -41.41
N ASP A 53 1.97 -31.76 -40.32
CA ASP A 53 1.40 -30.52 -39.73
C ASP A 53 2.24 -29.22 -39.87
N SER A 54 3.11 -29.17 -40.89
CA SER A 54 3.99 -28.01 -41.16
C SER A 54 3.26 -26.67 -41.40
N GLY A 55 1.94 -26.68 -41.65
CA GLY A 55 1.13 -25.47 -41.87
C GLY A 55 0.76 -24.74 -40.57
N GLU A 56 0.49 -25.46 -39.48
CA GLU A 56 0.10 -24.85 -38.20
C GLU A 56 1.32 -24.23 -37.48
N GLU A 57 2.49 -24.84 -37.62
CA GLU A 57 3.75 -24.30 -37.08
C GLU A 57 4.11 -22.93 -37.67
N LEU A 58 3.86 -22.74 -38.98
CA LEU A 58 4.09 -21.47 -39.66
C LEU A 58 3.12 -20.37 -39.18
N ALA A 59 1.85 -20.72 -38.94
CA ALA A 59 0.88 -19.79 -38.37
C ALA A 59 1.25 -19.40 -36.92
N GLY A 60 1.73 -20.37 -36.13
CA GLY A 60 2.27 -20.13 -34.79
C GLY A 60 3.45 -19.15 -34.83
N LEU A 61 4.43 -19.38 -35.71
CA LEU A 61 5.59 -18.49 -35.87
C LEU A 61 5.19 -17.07 -36.32
N GLU A 62 4.21 -16.92 -37.21
CA GLU A 62 3.73 -15.60 -37.63
C GLU A 62 3.08 -14.84 -36.47
N THR A 63 2.27 -15.52 -35.65
CA THR A 63 1.69 -14.88 -34.45
C THR A 63 2.76 -14.47 -33.45
N LEU A 64 3.79 -15.30 -33.26
CA LEU A 64 4.92 -15.02 -32.36
C LEU A 64 5.77 -13.83 -32.88
N ALA A 65 5.98 -13.74 -34.19
CA ALA A 65 6.63 -12.60 -34.84
C ALA A 65 5.83 -11.30 -34.70
N ARG A 66 4.50 -11.37 -34.81
CA ARG A 66 3.62 -10.20 -34.54
C ARG A 66 3.70 -9.77 -33.09
N VAL A 67 3.69 -10.71 -32.14
CA VAL A 67 3.82 -10.41 -30.70
C VAL A 67 5.18 -9.79 -30.39
N LEU A 68 6.27 -10.30 -30.97
CA LEU A 68 7.61 -9.67 -30.88
C LEU A 68 7.59 -8.22 -31.35
N HIS A 69 6.98 -7.97 -32.51
CA HIS A 69 6.95 -6.64 -33.10
C HIS A 69 6.12 -5.66 -32.26
N ILE A 70 4.98 -6.11 -31.70
CA ILE A 70 4.14 -5.30 -30.82
C ILE A 70 4.85 -4.99 -29.50
N LEU A 71 5.59 -5.97 -28.95
CA LEU A 71 6.34 -5.80 -27.70
C LEU A 71 7.71 -5.14 -27.89
N ASP A 72 8.09 -4.80 -29.13
CA ASP A 72 9.37 -4.21 -29.52
C ASP A 72 10.59 -4.98 -28.96
N ILE A 73 10.50 -6.31 -29.01
CA ILE A 73 11.54 -7.21 -28.51
C ILE A 73 12.56 -7.46 -29.64
N PRO A 74 13.85 -7.16 -29.43
CA PRO A 74 14.86 -7.23 -30.50
C PRO A 74 15.21 -8.67 -30.92
N ASP A 75 15.10 -9.65 -30.02
CA ASP A 75 15.51 -11.05 -30.26
C ASP A 75 14.44 -12.06 -29.82
N ALA A 76 14.18 -13.07 -30.66
CA ALA A 76 13.28 -14.20 -30.38
C ALA A 76 13.83 -15.20 -29.35
N SER A 77 14.72 -14.77 -28.45
CA SER A 77 15.28 -15.64 -27.42
C SER A 77 14.28 -15.84 -26.28
N PHE A 78 14.17 -17.06 -25.75
CA PHE A 78 13.31 -17.38 -24.62
C PHE A 78 13.54 -16.45 -23.42
N ALA A 79 14.81 -16.10 -23.14
CA ALA A 79 15.16 -15.18 -22.08
C ALA A 79 14.51 -13.80 -22.31
N SER A 80 14.59 -13.25 -23.53
CA SER A 80 14.02 -11.95 -23.87
C SER A 80 12.49 -11.93 -23.71
N TYR A 81 11.80 -12.99 -24.16
CA TYR A 81 10.36 -13.14 -23.91
C TYR A 81 10.02 -13.21 -22.44
N SER A 82 10.72 -14.03 -21.65
CA SER A 82 10.44 -14.13 -20.22
C SER A 82 10.62 -12.79 -19.52
N THR A 83 11.67 -12.04 -19.88
CA THR A 83 11.90 -10.70 -19.34
C THR A 83 10.81 -9.72 -19.76
N ALA A 84 10.34 -9.76 -21.01
CA ALA A 84 9.27 -8.88 -21.50
C ALA A 84 7.91 -9.20 -20.86
N ILE A 85 7.63 -10.48 -20.62
CA ILE A 85 6.44 -10.93 -19.88
C ILE A 85 6.53 -10.45 -18.43
N ASP A 86 7.68 -10.59 -17.79
CA ASP A 86 7.89 -10.11 -16.42
C ASP A 86 7.77 -8.59 -16.34
N THR A 87 8.34 -7.83 -17.28
CA THR A 87 8.20 -6.36 -17.31
C THR A 87 6.74 -5.97 -17.49
N LEU A 88 6.03 -6.55 -18.46
CA LEU A 88 4.62 -6.26 -18.69
C LEU A 88 3.76 -6.62 -17.47
N ASN A 89 4.05 -7.73 -16.80
CA ASN A 89 3.38 -8.09 -15.55
C ASN A 89 3.67 -7.07 -14.45
N THR A 90 4.93 -6.65 -14.28
CA THR A 90 5.27 -5.62 -13.28
C THR A 90 4.55 -4.30 -13.57
N GLU A 91 4.49 -3.86 -14.82
CA GLU A 91 3.77 -2.67 -15.26
C GLU A 91 2.26 -2.78 -15.03
N LYS A 92 1.68 -3.95 -15.34
CA LYS A 92 0.27 -4.24 -15.04
C LYS A 92 -0.01 -4.10 -13.54
N TYR A 93 0.84 -4.65 -12.68
CA TYR A 93 0.64 -4.56 -11.23
C TYR A 93 0.90 -3.15 -10.68
N THR A 94 1.86 -2.40 -11.22
CA THR A 94 2.06 -1.00 -10.82
C THR A 94 0.87 -0.13 -11.25
N LEU A 95 0.30 -0.36 -12.43
CA LEU A 95 -0.91 0.31 -12.91
C LEU A 95 -2.14 -0.07 -12.08
N LEU A 96 -2.35 -1.34 -11.77
CA LEU A 96 -3.44 -1.76 -10.88
C LEU A 96 -3.31 -1.11 -9.49
N ARG A 97 -2.08 -1.02 -8.97
CA ARG A 97 -1.82 -0.34 -7.70
C ARG A 97 -2.11 1.16 -7.76
N SER A 98 -1.72 1.85 -8.84
CA SER A 98 -2.00 3.27 -8.99
C SER A 98 -3.49 3.54 -9.17
N LEU A 99 -4.20 2.70 -9.94
CA LEU A 99 -5.65 2.76 -10.09
C LEU A 99 -6.37 2.59 -8.76
N ASN A 100 -6.00 1.58 -7.97
CA ASN A 100 -6.60 1.37 -6.65
C ASN A 100 -6.35 2.56 -5.70
N ARG A 101 -5.15 3.16 -5.75
CA ARG A 101 -4.85 4.38 -4.98
C ARG A 101 -5.69 5.57 -5.43
N LEU A 102 -5.86 5.75 -6.74
CA LEU A 102 -6.67 6.83 -7.28
C LEU A 102 -8.14 6.68 -6.88
N LYS A 103 -8.67 5.45 -6.94
CA LYS A 103 -10.02 5.14 -6.44
C LYS A 103 -10.17 5.45 -4.95
N GLN A 104 -9.18 5.08 -4.13
CA GLN A 104 -9.20 5.42 -2.70
C GLN A 104 -9.24 6.94 -2.46
N VAL A 105 -8.44 7.70 -3.21
CA VAL A 105 -8.44 9.17 -3.13
C VAL A 105 -9.78 9.76 -3.59
N GLU A 106 -10.38 9.18 -4.64
CA GLU A 106 -11.70 9.58 -5.12
C GLU A 106 -12.78 9.33 -4.05
N ASP A 107 -12.79 8.15 -3.43
CA ASP A 107 -13.72 7.81 -2.34
C ASP A 107 -13.56 8.81 -1.16
N GLU A 108 -12.32 9.10 -0.74
CA GLU A 108 -12.04 10.07 0.32
C GLU A 108 -12.52 11.49 -0.05
N LEU A 109 -12.30 11.94 -1.29
CA LEU A 109 -12.77 13.25 -1.76
C LEU A 109 -14.30 13.33 -1.79
N ASN A 110 -14.98 12.24 -2.15
CA ASN A 110 -16.44 12.17 -2.11
C ASN A 110 -16.97 12.26 -0.67
N ASP A 111 -16.34 11.56 0.27
CA ASP A 111 -16.69 11.65 1.69
C ASP A 111 -16.53 13.08 2.23
N HIS A 112 -15.41 13.75 1.91
CA HIS A 112 -15.18 15.16 2.28
C HIS A 112 -16.21 16.09 1.63
N LEU A 113 -16.55 15.86 0.38
CA LEU A 113 -17.52 16.65 -0.37
C LEU A 113 -18.92 16.52 0.24
N ASP A 114 -19.34 15.31 0.62
CA ASP A 114 -20.63 15.07 1.26
C ASP A 114 -20.69 15.65 2.67
N SER A 115 -19.58 15.59 3.43
CA SER A 115 -19.43 16.31 4.70
C SER A 115 -19.60 17.83 4.52
N LEU A 116 -18.92 18.42 3.54
CA LEU A 116 -19.02 19.86 3.25
C LEU A 116 -20.42 20.27 2.79
N LYS A 117 -21.11 19.45 1.99
CA LYS A 117 -22.53 19.69 1.63
C LYS A 117 -23.41 19.69 2.87
N HIS A 118 -23.19 18.76 3.80
CA HIS A 118 -23.94 18.70 5.05
C HIS A 118 -23.73 19.94 5.91
N GLU A 119 -22.47 20.34 6.13
CA GLU A 119 -22.10 21.55 6.86
C GLU A 119 -22.67 22.81 6.19
N HIS A 120 -22.56 22.92 4.87
CA HIS A 120 -23.17 24.01 4.13
C HIS A 120 -24.69 24.08 4.31
N GLY A 121 -25.36 22.93 4.34
CA GLY A 121 -26.79 22.82 4.65
C GLY A 121 -27.13 23.26 6.08
N LEU A 122 -26.28 22.95 7.06
CA LEU A 122 -26.42 23.46 8.44
C LEU A 122 -26.25 24.97 8.50
N ILE A 123 -25.20 25.52 7.88
CA ILE A 123 -24.94 26.96 7.82
C ILE A 123 -26.11 27.68 7.15
N THR A 124 -26.63 27.16 6.04
CA THR A 124 -27.79 27.73 5.34
C THR A 124 -29.03 27.74 6.24
N ARG A 125 -29.28 26.66 6.98
CA ARG A 125 -30.39 26.60 7.96
C ARG A 125 -30.19 27.59 9.09
N TRP A 126 -28.99 27.66 9.67
CA TRP A 126 -28.68 28.63 10.72
C TRP A 126 -28.81 30.07 10.24
N ASN A 127 -28.37 30.37 9.02
CA ASN A 127 -28.55 31.69 8.42
C ASN A 127 -30.03 32.03 8.27
N LYS A 128 -30.88 31.11 7.82
CA LYS A 128 -32.33 31.33 7.76
C LYS A 128 -32.95 31.61 9.13
N VAL A 129 -32.59 30.81 10.14
CA VAL A 129 -33.08 30.96 11.52
C VAL A 129 -32.59 32.25 12.18
N LEU A 130 -31.35 32.67 11.87
CA LEU A 130 -30.72 33.85 12.47
C LEU A 130 -31.01 35.15 11.71
N THR A 131 -31.57 35.09 10.50
CA THR A 131 -31.90 36.29 9.72
C THR A 131 -33.14 36.96 10.31
N PRO A 132 -32.99 38.14 10.96
CA PRO A 132 -34.10 38.81 11.61
C PRO A 132 -35.16 39.24 10.59
N GLY A 133 -36.44 39.05 10.92
CA GLY A 133 -37.57 39.41 10.06
C GLY A 133 -38.07 38.31 9.12
N THR A 134 -37.41 37.15 9.08
CA THR A 134 -37.92 35.97 8.37
C THR A 134 -39.01 35.29 9.21
N GLN A 135 -40.09 34.81 8.59
CA GLN A 135 -41.19 34.13 9.31
C GLN A 135 -40.75 32.88 10.09
N ASP A 136 -39.64 32.27 9.69
CA ASP A 136 -39.03 31.10 10.35
C ASP A 136 -38.02 31.48 11.47
N SER A 137 -37.89 32.77 11.82
CA SER A 137 -36.99 33.20 12.88
C SER A 137 -37.51 32.73 14.25
N LEU A 138 -36.70 31.92 14.94
CA LEU A 138 -36.97 31.46 16.32
C LEU A 138 -37.02 32.62 17.34
N TYR A 139 -36.46 33.77 16.97
CA TYR A 139 -36.44 34.95 17.82
C TYR A 139 -37.06 36.11 17.04
N PRO A 140 -38.33 36.50 17.32
CA PRO A 140 -38.88 37.77 16.85
C PRO A 140 -38.22 38.98 17.54
N GLU A 141 -37.07 38.78 18.19
CA GLU A 141 -36.45 39.76 19.07
C GLU A 141 -35.83 40.91 18.26
N THR A 142 -35.96 42.11 18.83
CA THR A 142 -35.45 43.38 18.30
C THR A 142 -33.94 43.32 18.08
N THR A 143 -33.41 43.98 17.03
CA THR A 143 -31.99 44.02 16.67
C THR A 143 -31.03 44.24 17.85
N ALA A 144 -31.43 45.05 18.83
CA ALA A 144 -30.68 45.33 20.06
C ALA A 144 -30.40 44.08 20.93
N THR A 145 -31.29 43.08 20.93
CA THR A 145 -31.08 41.83 21.67
C THR A 145 -30.09 40.89 20.95
N LEU A 146 -30.11 40.89 19.61
CA LEU A 146 -29.15 40.15 18.79
C LEU A 146 -27.75 40.72 18.93
N GLU A 147 -27.60 42.05 18.98
CA GLU A 147 -26.31 42.70 19.24
C GLU A 147 -25.76 42.32 20.62
N LYS A 148 -26.60 42.34 21.67
CA LYS A 148 -26.20 41.88 23.01
C LYS A 148 -25.77 40.43 23.04
N ARG A 149 -26.46 39.53 22.32
CA ARG A 149 -26.07 38.12 22.21
C ARG A 149 -24.77 37.94 21.44
N ARG A 150 -24.56 38.70 20.35
CA ARG A 150 -23.31 38.70 19.59
C ARG A 150 -22.14 39.11 20.47
N GLU A 151 -22.29 40.18 21.24
CA GLU A 151 -21.28 40.63 22.20
C GLU A 151 -20.98 39.57 23.27
N ALA A 152 -22.03 38.92 23.81
CA ALA A 152 -21.86 37.84 24.78
C ALA A 152 -21.10 36.64 24.21
N VAL A 153 -21.37 36.25 22.95
CA VAL A 153 -20.66 35.17 22.26
C VAL A 153 -19.21 35.55 22.00
N ILE A 154 -18.95 36.78 21.52
CA ILE A 154 -17.58 37.28 21.30
C ILE A 154 -16.80 37.29 22.63
N LYS A 155 -17.45 37.70 23.72
CA LYS A 155 -16.85 37.71 25.05
C LYS A 155 -16.48 36.29 25.51
N LYS A 156 -17.40 35.31 25.37
CA LYS A 156 -17.11 33.90 25.67
C LYS A 156 -16.00 33.31 24.79
N ALA A 157 -16.00 33.63 23.50
CA ALA A 157 -14.95 33.17 22.59
C ALA A 157 -13.56 33.70 23.02
N LYS A 158 -13.49 34.96 23.46
CA LYS A 158 -12.26 35.53 24.03
C LYS A 158 -11.87 34.90 25.35
N GLU A 159 -12.82 34.54 26.20
CA GLU A 159 -12.58 33.81 27.45
C GLU A 159 -11.98 32.43 27.15
N HIS A 160 -12.58 31.63 26.27
CA HIS A 160 -12.04 30.33 25.87
C HIS A 160 -10.68 30.42 25.18
N HIS A 161 -10.46 31.46 24.37
CA HIS A 161 -9.14 31.67 23.76
C HIS A 161 -8.07 31.93 24.82
N ARG A 162 -8.38 32.76 25.83
CA ARG A 162 -7.48 33.01 26.97
C ARG A 162 -7.26 31.76 27.81
N GLU A 163 -8.30 30.97 28.06
CA GLU A 163 -8.17 29.68 28.75
C GLU A 163 -7.27 28.72 27.98
N PHE A 164 -7.39 28.69 26.65
CA PHE A 164 -6.53 27.88 25.79
C PHE A 164 -5.07 28.36 25.80
N GLU A 165 -4.83 29.68 25.71
CA GLU A 165 -3.50 30.26 25.85
C GLU A 165 -2.90 29.98 27.24
N PHE A 166 -3.72 30.06 28.28
CA PHE A 166 -3.33 29.72 29.64
C PHE A 166 -2.97 28.24 29.76
N LEU A 167 -3.78 27.33 29.23
CA LEU A 167 -3.47 25.91 29.19
C LEU A 167 -2.21 25.61 28.36
N LEU A 168 -1.97 26.32 27.26
CA LEU A 168 -0.73 26.21 26.50
C LEU A 168 0.49 26.69 27.28
N ALA A 169 0.32 27.69 28.14
CA ALA A 169 1.39 28.17 29.03
C ALA A 169 1.62 27.23 30.23
N ASP A 170 0.55 26.65 30.77
CA ASP A 170 0.56 25.73 31.92
C ASP A 170 0.88 24.28 31.56
N VAL A 171 0.73 23.89 30.29
CA VAL A 171 1.29 22.64 29.78
C VAL A 171 2.78 22.89 29.54
N PRO A 172 3.69 22.50 30.45
CA PRO A 172 5.09 22.42 30.07
C PRO A 172 5.14 21.51 28.85
N LEU A 173 5.80 21.94 27.78
CA LEU A 173 6.05 21.19 26.52
C LEU A 173 6.69 19.79 26.70
N LYS A 174 6.80 19.30 27.94
CA LYS A 174 6.95 17.90 28.31
C LYS A 174 5.63 17.17 28.05
N LEU A 175 5.33 16.93 26.77
CA LEU A 175 4.44 15.82 26.42
C LEU A 175 4.96 14.56 27.15
N PRO A 176 4.10 13.83 27.87
CA PRO A 176 4.51 12.61 28.56
C PRO A 176 4.74 11.52 27.51
N THR A 177 5.96 11.45 26.99
CA THR A 177 6.50 10.22 26.41
C THR A 177 6.80 9.24 27.55
N VAL A 178 6.70 7.94 27.23
CA VAL A 178 6.75 6.77 28.14
C VAL A 178 7.94 6.76 29.12
N ASP A 179 8.99 7.55 28.88
CA ASP A 179 10.21 7.62 29.71
C ASP A 179 10.51 9.03 30.30
N GLY A 180 9.57 9.97 30.26
CA GLY A 180 9.72 11.29 30.91
C GLY A 180 10.80 12.21 30.33
N THR A 181 11.40 11.87 29.19
CA THR A 181 12.40 12.68 28.49
C THR A 181 11.77 13.39 27.29
N PRO A 182 11.76 14.74 27.25
CA PRO A 182 11.26 15.46 26.08
C PRO A 182 12.06 15.05 24.85
N VAL A 183 11.37 14.79 23.74
CA VAL A 183 12.00 14.44 22.48
C VAL A 183 12.69 15.69 21.92
N THR A 184 13.94 15.89 22.32
CA THR A 184 14.79 16.97 21.82
C THR A 184 15.16 16.70 20.37
N ILE A 185 15.30 17.76 19.55
CA ILE A 185 15.72 17.68 18.13
C ILE A 185 16.98 16.81 17.97
N GLY A 186 17.93 16.87 18.91
CA GLY A 186 19.12 16.03 18.90
C GLY A 186 18.83 14.52 18.96
N ARG A 187 17.80 14.08 19.68
CA ARG A 187 17.39 12.67 19.75
C ARG A 187 16.78 12.20 18.43
N LEU A 188 16.02 13.06 17.76
CA LEU A 188 15.48 12.77 16.42
C LEU A 188 16.60 12.68 15.38
N LEU A 189 17.61 13.56 15.46
CA LEU A 189 18.79 13.49 14.59
C LEU A 189 19.60 12.21 14.83
N ALA A 190 19.86 11.86 16.09
CA ALA A 190 20.53 10.62 16.44
C ALA A 190 19.74 9.39 15.93
N GLN A 191 18.42 9.39 16.08
CA GLN A 191 17.57 8.30 15.55
C GLN A 191 17.58 8.25 14.02
N LYS A 192 17.64 9.39 13.34
CA LYS A 192 17.79 9.46 11.89
C LYS A 192 19.13 8.87 11.44
N GLU A 193 20.21 9.16 12.15
CA GLU A 193 21.53 8.61 11.88
C GLU A 193 21.58 7.09 12.10
N THR A 194 20.98 6.58 13.18
CA THR A 194 20.91 5.14 13.43
C THR A 194 20.08 4.43 12.34
N ASN A 195 18.95 5.01 11.94
CA ASN A 195 18.14 4.47 10.85
C ASN A 195 18.90 4.46 9.53
N GLN A 196 19.64 5.53 9.20
CA GLN A 196 20.47 5.56 7.99
C GLN A 196 21.61 4.54 8.02
N ALA A 197 22.23 4.31 9.19
CA ALA A 197 23.25 3.27 9.34
C ALA A 197 22.66 1.87 9.09
N GLN A 198 21.49 1.58 9.67
CA GLN A 198 20.78 0.32 9.46
C GLN A 198 20.36 0.13 8.00
N GLU A 199 19.90 1.18 7.32
CA GLU A 199 19.58 1.12 5.89
C GLU A 199 20.78 0.76 5.02
N ARG A 200 21.97 1.29 5.33
CA ARG A 200 23.21 0.93 4.63
C ARG A 200 23.57 -0.53 4.86
N GLU A 201 23.49 -1.00 6.11
CA GLU A 201 23.76 -2.40 6.45
C GLU A 201 22.79 -3.37 5.75
N ILE A 202 21.50 -3.01 5.68
CA ILE A 202 20.49 -3.79 4.96
C ILE A 202 20.82 -3.82 3.46
N LYS A 203 21.24 -2.70 2.87
CA LYS A 203 21.65 -2.66 1.46
C LYS A 203 22.86 -3.58 1.20
N GLU A 204 23.88 -3.55 2.06
CA GLU A 204 25.03 -4.45 1.95
C GLU A 204 24.65 -5.93 2.10
N LYS A 205 23.78 -6.26 3.06
CA LYS A 205 23.27 -7.62 3.21
C LYS A 205 22.49 -8.07 1.98
N ARG A 206 21.67 -7.18 1.39
CA ARG A 206 20.93 -7.47 0.15
C ARG A 206 21.87 -7.68 -1.05
N THR A 207 22.93 -6.89 -1.20
CA THR A 207 23.89 -7.09 -2.30
C THR A 207 24.67 -8.39 -2.12
N ARG A 208 25.06 -8.74 -0.87
CA ARG A 208 25.64 -10.06 -0.57
C ARG A 208 24.68 -11.19 -0.94
N ILE A 209 23.42 -11.12 -0.49
CA ILE A 209 22.41 -12.15 -0.84
C ILE A 209 22.26 -12.27 -2.36
N LYS A 210 22.17 -11.15 -3.10
CA LYS A 210 22.11 -11.17 -4.57
C LYS A 210 23.34 -11.83 -5.20
N ALA A 211 24.54 -11.59 -4.67
CA ALA A 211 25.75 -12.27 -5.14
C ALA A 211 25.70 -13.80 -4.91
N PHE A 212 24.99 -14.24 -3.88
CA PHE A 212 24.79 -15.66 -3.56
C PHE A 212 23.51 -16.29 -4.13
N GLN A 213 22.63 -15.53 -4.79
CA GLN A 213 21.38 -16.06 -5.35
C GLN A 213 21.58 -17.07 -6.49
N GLY A 214 22.80 -17.15 -7.06
CA GLY A 214 23.18 -18.17 -8.05
C GLY A 214 23.93 -19.37 -7.48
N LEU A 215 24.23 -19.41 -6.17
CA LEU A 215 24.88 -20.56 -5.54
C LEU A 215 23.82 -21.53 -4.98
N PRO A 216 24.01 -22.85 -5.13
CA PRO A 216 23.13 -23.83 -4.49
C PRO A 216 23.07 -23.57 -2.98
N PRO A 217 21.87 -23.52 -2.37
CA PRO A 217 21.71 -23.20 -0.95
C PRO A 217 22.43 -24.20 -0.02
N ASN A 218 22.77 -25.39 -0.52
CA ASN A 218 23.56 -26.39 0.16
C ASN A 218 25.04 -26.34 -0.28
N LEU A 219 25.91 -25.81 0.59
CA LEU A 219 27.36 -25.79 0.37
C LEU A 219 27.95 -27.18 0.11
N GLU A 220 27.38 -28.22 0.72
CA GLU A 220 27.81 -29.61 0.50
C GLU A 220 27.50 -30.13 -0.91
N LEU A 221 26.38 -29.70 -1.50
CA LEU A 221 26.04 -30.03 -2.89
C LEU A 221 27.03 -29.37 -3.86
N ALA A 222 27.31 -28.08 -3.66
CA ALA A 222 28.31 -27.35 -4.46
C ALA A 222 29.71 -27.96 -4.33
N ARG A 223 30.09 -28.44 -3.13
CA ARG A 223 31.34 -29.18 -2.92
C ARG A 223 31.36 -30.49 -3.69
N HIS A 224 30.26 -31.23 -3.71
CA HIS A 224 30.15 -32.48 -4.44
C HIS A 224 30.25 -32.26 -5.97
N GLU A 225 29.50 -31.29 -6.50
CA GLU A 225 29.56 -30.92 -7.93
C GLU A 225 30.96 -30.48 -8.35
N LEU A 226 31.67 -29.71 -7.51
CA LEU A 226 33.05 -29.30 -7.76
C LEU A 226 34.02 -30.50 -7.78
N ARG A 227 33.85 -31.49 -6.89
CA ARG A 227 34.64 -32.74 -6.95
C ARG A 227 34.37 -33.50 -8.24
N GLN A 228 33.12 -33.61 -8.66
CA GLN A 228 32.73 -34.29 -9.90
C GLN A 228 33.30 -33.58 -11.14
N ALA A 229 33.25 -32.25 -11.18
CA ALA A 229 33.83 -31.46 -12.25
C ALA A 229 35.36 -31.66 -12.36
N ARG A 230 36.07 -31.69 -11.22
CA ARG A 230 37.51 -31.99 -11.18
C ARG A 230 37.83 -33.40 -11.67
N GLN A 231 37.01 -34.38 -11.31
CA GLN A 231 37.20 -35.75 -11.77
C GLN A 231 37.08 -35.84 -13.29
N ARG A 232 36.01 -35.26 -13.87
CA ARG A 232 35.82 -35.18 -15.34
C ARG A 232 36.97 -34.44 -16.03
N GLN A 233 37.45 -33.35 -15.44
CA GLN A 233 38.61 -32.63 -15.98
C GLN A 233 39.86 -33.50 -16.03
N THR A 234 40.14 -34.26 -14.97
CA THR A 234 41.28 -35.18 -14.91
C THR A 234 41.16 -36.28 -15.97
N GLU A 235 39.97 -36.84 -16.17
CA GLU A 235 39.71 -37.83 -17.22
C GLU A 235 39.98 -37.28 -18.63
N LEU A 236 39.55 -36.04 -18.89
CA LEU A 236 39.85 -35.36 -20.16
C LEU A 236 41.34 -35.11 -20.36
N ILE A 237 42.06 -34.74 -19.29
CA ILE A 237 43.52 -34.57 -19.34
C ILE A 237 44.20 -35.90 -19.69
N GLN A 238 43.81 -37.01 -19.04
CA GLN A 238 44.36 -38.33 -19.34
C GLN A 238 44.05 -38.77 -20.79
N LEU A 239 42.85 -38.49 -21.29
CA LEU A 239 42.51 -38.76 -22.69
C LEU A 239 43.39 -37.96 -23.65
N ARG A 240 43.59 -36.66 -23.36
CA ARG A 240 44.48 -35.80 -24.13
C ARG A 240 45.91 -36.37 -24.15
N GLU A 241 46.44 -36.75 -23.00
CA GLU A 241 47.78 -37.33 -22.90
C GLU A 241 47.91 -38.63 -23.68
N ARG A 242 46.91 -39.52 -23.62
CA ARG A 242 46.89 -40.75 -24.41
C ARG A 242 46.85 -40.49 -25.91
N LEU A 243 46.07 -39.50 -26.36
CA LEU A 243 46.02 -39.13 -27.77
C LEU A 243 47.35 -38.55 -28.24
N LEU A 244 47.96 -37.66 -27.46
CA LEU A 244 49.29 -37.11 -27.76
C LEU A 244 50.36 -38.20 -27.81
N ALA A 245 50.33 -39.18 -26.92
CA ALA A 245 51.23 -40.33 -26.95
C ALA A 245 51.06 -41.16 -28.24
N LYS A 246 49.82 -41.50 -28.61
CA LYS A 246 49.54 -42.22 -29.86
C LYS A 246 49.98 -41.46 -31.12
N MET A 247 49.84 -40.14 -31.11
CA MET A 247 50.32 -39.29 -32.20
C MET A 247 51.85 -39.27 -32.29
N ALA A 248 52.55 -39.27 -31.14
CA ALA A 248 54.01 -39.34 -31.10
C ALA A 248 54.53 -40.70 -31.61
N ASP A 249 53.88 -41.80 -31.21
CA ASP A 249 54.25 -43.16 -31.63
C ASP A 249 54.06 -43.40 -33.14
N GLY A 250 53.09 -42.72 -33.77
CA GLY A 250 52.82 -42.84 -35.22
C GLY A 250 53.74 -42.01 -36.12
N VAL A 251 54.62 -41.18 -35.56
CA VAL A 251 55.57 -40.31 -36.30
C VAL A 251 57.00 -40.91 -36.32
N ALA A 252 57.25 -41.95 -35.53
CA ALA A 252 58.49 -42.74 -35.53
C ALA A 252 58.45 -43.88 -36.56
#